data_AF-A0A538E4J3-F1
#
_entry.id   AF-A0A538E4J3-F1
#
_cell.length_a   1.000
_cell.length_b   1.000
_cell.length_c   1.000
_cell.angle_alpha   90.00
_cell.angle_beta   90.00
_cell.angle_gamma   90.00
#
_symmetry.space_group_name_H-M   'P 1'
#
loop_
_entity.id
_entity.type
_entity.pdbx_description
1 polymer ?
#
loop_
_entity_poly.entity_id
_entity_poly.type
_entity_poly.pdbx_seq_one_letter_code
_entity_poly.pdbx_strand_id
1 'polypeptide(L)'
;MNAHAIAGLVALNLWLLGVGIAVLFALRGWRSWGELVRLSGVAYIVGVAVNGVVWVWELVVGIDLGLAEIFVTGLAIAVLASLAGYRLGRRLPPRGGWPPVARLSALGAVFGSLIAVYLEALFRSGRLGGLYEFDAWAFWVPKAKAIYFFGGFDHQFFRELINQSYPPLVPALQAAAFHFMGAPDVVTVRLQYWFLFAGFVGAVLGLLSGRVNALFLWPPLLFVLVTPNLVGHALQAQADFPLDEFFAIAALLVALWLMERRDWQLVAASLLLAAAMMTKREGYAFAASVVIAALIVTWRERRAAWPKLVAAGVVAAAATVPWRIFLGVRHLSSGGPELSGTGLLSHGDRAWPSLRLALSTLFDYDLWLVVVPLGLVAVAAAFAAGARRLPAYVALVYVFMVAAFAYGTWAFPSLGFSRNPALNPIVRLTGGFILLTLVLVPLLLSRAWRGRQAPALGLERVVE
;
A
#
# COMPACT_ATOMS: atom_id res chain seq x y z
N MET A 1 -13.58 -14.17 22.57
CA MET A 1 -13.76 -12.92 21.79
C MET A 1 -15.07 -12.28 22.14
N ASN A 2 -15.06 -10.97 22.28
CA ASN A 2 -16.24 -10.19 22.62
C ASN A 2 -16.83 -9.59 21.34
N ALA A 3 -18.14 -9.76 21.10
CA ALA A 3 -18.84 -9.12 19.98
C ALA A 3 -18.66 -7.58 20.00
N HIS A 4 -18.50 -7.00 21.21
CA HIS A 4 -18.14 -5.60 21.42
C HIS A 4 -16.84 -5.20 20.72
N ALA A 5 -15.79 -6.02 20.81
CA ALA A 5 -14.50 -5.72 20.21
C ALA A 5 -14.59 -5.70 18.67
N ILE A 6 -15.30 -6.67 18.08
CA ILE A 6 -15.54 -6.69 16.63
C ILE A 6 -16.34 -5.47 16.19
N ALA A 7 -17.39 -5.10 16.93
CA ALA A 7 -18.19 -3.91 16.65
C ALA A 7 -17.35 -2.62 16.73
N GLY A 8 -16.47 -2.51 17.72
CA GLY A 8 -15.49 -1.42 17.85
C GLY A 8 -14.59 -1.30 16.63
N LEU A 9 -13.99 -2.42 16.18
CA LEU A 9 -13.18 -2.42 14.95
C LEU A 9 -13.99 -2.01 13.72
N VAL A 10 -15.21 -2.51 13.56
CA VAL A 10 -16.09 -2.11 12.46
C VAL A 10 -16.34 -0.61 12.51
N ALA A 11 -16.63 -0.05 13.69
CA ALA A 11 -16.85 1.39 13.87
C ALA A 11 -15.61 2.22 13.50
N LEU A 12 -14.41 1.82 13.95
CA LEU A 12 -13.16 2.48 13.55
C LEU A 12 -12.96 2.47 12.03
N ASN A 13 -13.17 1.32 11.38
CA ASN A 13 -12.93 1.20 9.94
C ASN A 13 -13.98 1.97 9.11
N LEU A 14 -15.24 2.02 9.56
CA LEU A 14 -16.26 2.87 8.97
C LEU A 14 -15.94 4.36 9.16
N TRP A 15 -15.40 4.75 10.32
CA TRP A 15 -14.92 6.10 10.57
C TRP A 15 -13.79 6.48 9.60
N LEU A 16 -12.76 5.63 9.47
CA LEU A 16 -11.66 5.84 8.53
C LEU A 16 -12.15 5.92 7.08
N LEU A 17 -13.11 5.07 6.68
CA LEU A 17 -13.77 5.17 5.38
C LEU A 17 -14.47 6.53 5.19
N GLY A 18 -15.22 7.00 6.20
CA GLY A 18 -15.89 8.30 6.17
C GLY A 18 -14.93 9.47 5.95
N VAL A 19 -13.82 9.51 6.70
CA VAL A 19 -12.75 10.51 6.52
C VAL A 19 -12.15 10.41 5.12
N GLY A 20 -11.87 9.18 4.67
CA GLY A 20 -11.36 8.90 3.33
C GLY A 20 -12.27 9.37 2.18
N ILE A 21 -13.60 9.24 2.34
CA ILE A 21 -14.58 9.75 1.37
C ILE A 21 -14.49 11.28 1.26
N ALA A 22 -14.35 11.98 2.38
CA ALA A 22 -14.20 13.44 2.40
C ALA A 22 -12.88 13.89 1.73
N VAL A 23 -11.78 13.20 2.02
CA VAL A 23 -10.48 13.46 1.35
C VAL A 23 -10.59 13.22 -0.15
N LEU A 24 -11.12 12.08 -0.59
CA LEU A 24 -11.31 11.81 -2.01
C LEU A 24 -12.29 12.78 -2.68
N PHE A 25 -13.30 13.28 -1.98
CA PHE A 25 -14.16 14.34 -2.49
C PHE A 25 -13.34 15.60 -2.81
N ALA A 26 -12.43 16.02 -1.92
CA ALA A 26 -11.57 17.20 -2.13
C ALA A 26 -10.70 17.07 -3.39
N LEU A 27 -10.04 15.92 -3.54
CA LEU A 27 -9.16 15.65 -4.68
C LEU A 27 -9.96 15.50 -5.99
N ARG A 28 -11.10 14.85 -5.85
CA ARG A 28 -12.05 14.28 -6.83
C ARG A 28 -13.17 15.11 -7.44
N GLY A 29 -14.10 15.44 -6.55
CA GLY A 29 -15.54 15.32 -6.77
C GLY A 29 -16.03 13.87 -6.96
N TRP A 30 -17.35 13.73 -7.00
CA TRP A 30 -18.05 12.48 -7.32
C TRP A 30 -18.96 12.68 -8.52
N ARG A 31 -18.94 11.76 -9.47
CA ARG A 31 -19.81 11.81 -10.66
C ARG A 31 -21.13 11.10 -10.43
N SER A 32 -21.14 10.06 -9.59
CA SER A 32 -22.31 9.26 -9.27
C SER A 32 -22.14 8.50 -7.96
N TRP A 33 -23.24 8.02 -7.39
CA TRP A 33 -23.20 7.14 -6.21
C TRP A 33 -22.48 5.81 -6.49
N GLY A 34 -22.63 5.26 -7.70
CA GLY A 34 -21.90 4.06 -8.09
C GLY A 34 -20.40 4.27 -8.16
N GLU A 35 -19.95 5.48 -8.50
CA GLU A 35 -18.54 5.79 -8.43
C GLU A 35 -18.01 5.87 -7.00
N LEU A 36 -18.80 6.41 -6.07
CA LEU A 36 -18.46 6.42 -4.65
C LEU A 36 -18.34 4.99 -4.11
N VAL A 37 -19.32 4.13 -4.37
CA VAL A 37 -19.28 2.71 -3.97
C VAL A 37 -18.08 2.00 -4.60
N ARG A 38 -17.85 2.20 -5.90
CA ARG A 38 -16.72 1.61 -6.63
C ARG A 38 -15.37 2.04 -6.05
N LEU A 39 -15.23 3.27 -5.59
CA LEU A 39 -13.98 3.80 -5.04
C LEU A 39 -13.93 3.76 -3.51
N SER A 40 -14.84 3.07 -2.84
CA SER A 40 -14.88 2.97 -1.37
C SER A 40 -13.60 2.36 -0.81
N GLY A 41 -13.02 1.35 -1.45
CA GLY A 41 -11.73 0.79 -1.03
C GLY A 41 -10.58 1.80 -1.14
N VAL A 42 -10.57 2.63 -2.19
CA VAL A 42 -9.58 3.72 -2.32
C VAL A 42 -9.81 4.77 -1.22
N ALA A 43 -11.07 5.11 -0.95
CA ALA A 43 -11.44 6.04 0.10
C ALA A 43 -10.93 5.54 1.45
N TYR A 44 -11.25 4.30 1.80
CA TYR A 44 -10.82 3.66 3.03
C TYR A 44 -9.30 3.66 3.19
N ILE A 45 -8.53 3.20 2.19
CA ILE A 45 -7.06 3.17 2.26
C ILE A 45 -6.47 4.58 2.38
N VAL A 46 -7.04 5.58 1.69
CA VAL A 46 -6.64 6.99 1.86
C VAL A 46 -6.99 7.51 3.26
N GLY A 47 -8.15 7.12 3.81
CA GLY A 47 -8.57 7.49 5.16
C GLY A 47 -7.64 6.94 6.23
N VAL A 48 -7.27 5.66 6.12
CA VAL A 48 -6.25 5.02 6.97
C VAL A 48 -4.92 5.77 6.83
N ALA A 49 -4.47 6.04 5.61
CA ALA A 49 -3.18 6.69 5.36
C ALA A 49 -3.10 8.10 5.97
N VAL A 50 -4.11 8.95 5.73
CA VAL A 50 -4.09 10.33 6.24
C VAL A 50 -4.22 10.36 7.76
N ASN A 51 -5.16 9.62 8.35
CA ASN A 51 -5.27 9.57 9.82
C ASN A 51 -4.01 8.98 10.43
N GLY A 52 -3.48 7.88 9.90
CA GLY A 52 -2.26 7.25 10.41
C GLY A 52 -1.05 8.19 10.39
N VAL A 53 -0.86 8.97 9.32
CA VAL A 53 0.21 9.98 9.26
C VAL A 53 -0.01 11.10 10.30
N VAL A 54 -1.23 11.61 10.43
CA VAL A 54 -1.53 12.69 11.38
C VAL A 54 -1.43 12.21 12.83
N TRP A 55 -1.89 11.01 13.17
CA TRP A 55 -1.72 10.42 14.50
C TRP A 55 -0.24 10.25 14.85
N VAL A 56 0.62 9.89 13.89
CA VAL A 56 2.08 9.88 14.13
C VAL A 56 2.58 11.29 14.47
N TRP A 57 2.10 12.32 13.80
CA TRP A 57 2.49 13.71 14.12
C TRP A 57 2.01 14.14 15.50
N GLU A 58 0.78 13.81 15.87
CA GLU A 58 0.18 14.07 17.18
C GLU A 58 1.01 13.41 18.29
N LEU A 59 1.31 12.11 18.14
CA LEU A 59 2.16 11.37 19.06
C LEU A 59 3.57 11.98 19.19
N VAL A 60 4.15 12.44 18.07
CA VAL A 60 5.47 13.11 18.06
C VAL A 60 5.46 14.41 18.86
N VAL A 61 4.37 15.19 18.81
CA VAL A 61 4.24 16.44 19.57
C VAL A 61 3.69 16.25 20.98
N GLY A 62 3.48 15.00 21.41
CA GLY A 62 3.02 14.64 22.75
C GLY A 62 1.52 14.80 22.97
N ILE A 63 0.72 14.75 21.92
CA ILE A 63 -0.74 14.63 22.03
C ILE A 63 -1.08 13.17 22.30
N ASP A 64 -1.90 12.95 23.32
CA ASP A 64 -2.36 11.62 23.69
C ASP A 64 -3.37 11.09 22.66
N LEU A 65 -3.18 9.86 22.20
CA LEU A 65 -4.06 9.21 21.22
C LEU A 65 -5.23 8.50 21.91
N GLY A 66 -6.22 9.27 22.38
CA GLY A 66 -7.47 8.73 22.91
C GLY A 66 -8.62 8.70 21.88
N LEU A 67 -9.80 8.26 22.31
CA LEU A 67 -11.02 8.30 21.48
C LEU A 67 -11.36 9.72 21.04
N ALA A 68 -11.23 10.70 21.95
CA ALA A 68 -11.53 12.09 21.66
C ALA A 68 -10.64 12.61 20.53
N GLU A 69 -9.34 12.38 20.62
CA GLU A 69 -8.35 12.82 19.64
C GLU A 69 -8.58 12.11 18.30
N ILE A 70 -8.82 10.80 18.29
CA ILE A 70 -9.16 10.07 17.05
C ILE A 70 -10.37 10.69 16.33
N PHE A 71 -11.42 11.09 17.07
CA PHE A 71 -12.60 11.74 16.48
C PHE A 71 -12.33 13.19 16.08
N VAL A 72 -11.66 13.98 16.93
CA VAL A 72 -11.34 15.39 16.64
C VAL A 72 -10.48 15.50 15.41
N THR A 73 -9.43 14.68 15.31
CA THR A 73 -8.50 14.64 14.18
C THR A 73 -9.20 14.19 12.90
N GLY A 74 -9.93 13.07 12.95
CA GLY A 74 -10.68 12.60 11.79
C GLY A 74 -11.76 13.59 11.33
N LEU A 75 -12.45 14.25 12.26
CA LEU A 75 -13.46 15.27 11.96
C LEU A 75 -12.80 16.52 11.35
N ALA A 76 -11.68 16.99 11.91
CA ALA A 76 -10.92 18.11 11.36
C ALA A 76 -10.47 17.83 9.93
N ILE A 77 -9.89 16.64 9.67
CA ILE A 77 -9.51 16.21 8.31
C ILE A 77 -10.72 16.21 7.39
N ALA A 78 -11.83 15.58 7.80
CA ALA A 78 -13.03 15.44 6.98
C ALA A 78 -13.69 16.80 6.67
N VAL A 79 -13.78 17.70 7.66
CA VAL A 79 -14.32 19.05 7.48
C VAL A 79 -13.42 19.88 6.57
N LEU A 80 -12.11 19.93 6.82
CA LEU A 80 -11.17 20.67 5.99
C LEU A 80 -11.16 20.16 4.55
N ALA A 81 -11.17 18.84 4.35
CA ALA A 81 -11.25 18.24 3.03
C ALA A 81 -12.57 18.57 2.32
N SER A 82 -13.70 18.49 3.03
CA SER A 82 -15.02 18.83 2.47
C SER A 82 -15.10 20.31 2.07
N LEU A 83 -14.62 21.22 2.93
CA LEU A 83 -14.54 22.65 2.65
C LEU A 83 -13.61 22.95 1.46
N ALA A 84 -12.45 22.30 1.39
CA ALA A 84 -11.55 22.41 0.25
C ALA A 84 -12.20 21.90 -1.03
N GLY A 85 -12.87 20.75 -0.98
CA GLY A 85 -13.63 20.21 -2.12
C GLY A 85 -14.71 21.17 -2.59
N TYR A 86 -15.48 21.74 -1.67
CA TYR A 86 -16.51 22.73 -2.00
C TYR A 86 -15.90 23.99 -2.65
N ARG A 87 -14.83 24.54 -2.07
CA ARG A 87 -14.11 25.71 -2.63
C ARG A 87 -13.49 25.45 -3.99
N LEU A 88 -13.04 24.21 -4.25
CA LEU A 88 -12.51 23.77 -5.53
C LEU A 88 -13.62 23.40 -6.55
N GLY A 89 -14.89 23.67 -6.23
CA GLY A 89 -16.02 23.39 -7.12
C GLY A 89 -16.27 21.90 -7.35
N ARG A 90 -15.85 21.04 -6.42
CA ARG A 90 -16.06 19.60 -6.50
C ARG A 90 -17.56 19.30 -6.35
N ARG A 91 -18.10 18.52 -7.27
CA ARG A 91 -19.53 18.20 -7.32
C ARG A 91 -19.83 16.98 -6.47
N LEU A 92 -20.93 17.04 -5.73
CA LEU A 92 -21.55 15.88 -5.11
C LEU A 92 -22.30 15.05 -6.17
N PRO A 93 -22.55 13.76 -5.93
CA PRO A 93 -23.39 12.97 -6.81
C PRO A 93 -24.78 13.62 -6.97
N PRO A 94 -25.37 13.64 -8.19
CA PRO A 94 -26.71 14.15 -8.38
C PRO A 94 -27.74 13.34 -7.57
N ARG A 95 -28.74 14.03 -7.01
CA ARG A 95 -29.86 13.40 -6.30
C ARG A 95 -30.71 12.60 -7.30
N GLY A 96 -31.00 11.33 -7.00
CA GLY A 96 -31.94 10.51 -7.79
C GLY A 96 -31.31 9.57 -8.84
N GLY A 97 -29.99 9.59 -9.05
CA GLY A 97 -29.31 8.68 -9.96
C GLY A 97 -28.64 7.52 -9.23
N TRP A 98 -29.39 6.47 -8.88
CA TRP A 98 -28.75 5.20 -8.55
C TRP A 98 -27.99 4.73 -9.78
N PRO A 99 -26.75 4.23 -9.61
CA PRO A 99 -26.04 3.68 -10.74
C PRO A 99 -26.90 2.55 -11.34
N PRO A 100 -27.01 2.45 -12.68
CA PRO A 100 -27.51 1.22 -13.26
C PRO A 100 -26.67 0.08 -12.71
N VAL A 101 -27.32 -0.98 -12.20
CA VAL A 101 -26.62 -2.17 -11.71
C VAL A 101 -25.71 -2.61 -12.83
N ALA A 102 -24.40 -2.47 -12.63
CA ALA A 102 -23.43 -2.87 -13.63
C ALA A 102 -23.70 -4.36 -13.87
N ARG A 103 -24.03 -4.72 -15.13
CA ARG A 103 -24.21 -6.13 -15.50
C ARG A 103 -22.87 -6.82 -15.24
N LEU A 104 -22.78 -7.51 -14.09
CA LEU A 104 -21.66 -8.37 -13.77
C LEU A 104 -21.60 -9.42 -14.87
N SER A 105 -20.48 -9.49 -15.58
CA SER A 105 -20.24 -10.63 -16.45
C SER A 105 -20.28 -11.90 -15.61
N ALA A 106 -20.71 -13.03 -16.17
CA ALA A 106 -20.70 -14.31 -15.47
C ALA A 106 -19.31 -14.61 -14.86
N LEU A 107 -18.24 -14.27 -15.60
CA LEU A 107 -16.86 -14.36 -15.11
C LEU A 107 -16.63 -13.47 -13.87
N GLY A 108 -17.02 -12.20 -13.92
CA GLY A 108 -16.89 -11.29 -12.79
C GLY A 108 -17.71 -11.73 -11.58
N ALA A 109 -18.89 -12.31 -11.79
CA ALA A 109 -19.72 -12.86 -10.72
C ALA A 109 -19.06 -14.09 -10.06
N VAL A 110 -18.55 -15.04 -10.85
CA VAL A 110 -17.88 -16.24 -10.34
C VAL A 110 -16.62 -15.88 -9.55
N PHE A 111 -15.69 -15.14 -10.16
CA PHE A 111 -14.45 -14.79 -9.48
C PHE A 111 -14.67 -13.79 -8.33
N GLY A 112 -15.61 -12.86 -8.46
CA GLY A 112 -16.01 -11.97 -7.37
C GLY A 112 -16.57 -12.74 -6.18
N SER A 113 -17.38 -13.77 -6.42
CA SER A 113 -17.89 -14.65 -5.37
C SER A 113 -16.78 -15.45 -4.71
N LEU A 114 -15.82 -15.97 -5.48
CA LEU A 114 -14.65 -16.68 -4.93
C LEU A 114 -13.77 -15.76 -4.07
N ILE A 115 -13.56 -14.51 -4.48
CA ILE A 115 -12.85 -13.52 -3.67
C ILE A 115 -13.62 -13.23 -2.37
N ALA A 116 -14.95 -13.10 -2.44
CA ALA A 116 -15.77 -12.88 -1.25
C ALA A 116 -15.69 -14.08 -0.28
N VAL A 117 -15.78 -15.30 -0.79
CA VAL A 117 -15.60 -16.54 0.00
C VAL A 117 -14.19 -16.60 0.60
N TYR A 118 -13.17 -16.22 -0.16
CA TYR A 118 -11.79 -16.17 0.33
C TYR A 118 -11.61 -15.15 1.47
N LEU A 119 -12.11 -13.93 1.30
CA LEU A 119 -12.06 -12.91 2.35
C LEU A 119 -12.84 -13.36 3.58
N GLU A 120 -13.98 -14.03 3.41
CA GLU A 120 -14.75 -14.60 4.51
C GLU A 120 -13.97 -15.69 5.26
N ALA A 121 -13.30 -16.59 4.53
CA ALA A 121 -12.44 -17.62 5.11
C ALA A 121 -11.26 -17.01 5.88
N LEU A 122 -10.63 -15.96 5.33
CA LEU A 122 -9.59 -15.18 6.03
C LEU A 122 -10.13 -14.52 7.29
N PHE A 123 -11.34 -13.92 7.23
CA PHE A 123 -11.97 -13.32 8.41
C PHE A 123 -12.14 -14.36 9.53
N ARG A 124 -12.67 -15.55 9.18
CA ARG A 124 -12.82 -16.66 10.14
C ARG A 124 -11.48 -17.13 10.71
N SER A 125 -10.46 -17.23 9.87
CA SER A 125 -9.10 -17.62 10.26
C SER A 125 -8.47 -16.61 11.22
N GLY A 126 -8.47 -15.32 10.85
CA GLY A 126 -7.91 -14.24 11.68
C GLY A 126 -8.61 -14.11 13.03
N ARG A 127 -9.91 -14.35 13.07
CA ARG A 127 -10.72 -14.38 14.29
C ARG A 127 -10.25 -15.44 15.30
N LEU A 128 -9.61 -16.52 14.84
CA LEU A 128 -9.16 -17.62 15.69
C LEU A 128 -7.65 -17.62 15.92
N GLY A 129 -6.90 -16.72 15.27
CA GLY A 129 -5.45 -16.67 15.33
C GLY A 129 -4.92 -15.96 16.57
N GLY A 130 -4.04 -16.63 17.33
CA GLY A 130 -3.25 -15.99 18.40
C GLY A 130 -2.15 -15.06 17.87
N LEU A 131 -1.42 -14.39 18.76
CA LEU A 131 -0.27 -13.56 18.40
C LEU A 131 1.02 -14.40 18.51
N TYR A 132 1.54 -14.89 17.39
CA TYR A 132 2.68 -15.82 17.37
C TYR A 132 3.88 -15.28 16.60
N GLU A 133 3.66 -14.27 15.78
CA GLU A 133 4.65 -13.74 14.86
C GLU A 133 5.69 -12.91 15.62
N PHE A 134 6.98 -13.23 15.43
CA PHE A 134 8.07 -12.66 16.21
C PHE A 134 8.00 -11.13 16.32
N ASP A 135 8.02 -10.42 15.18
CA ASP A 135 7.98 -8.96 15.19
C ASP A 135 6.71 -8.39 15.84
N ALA A 136 5.59 -9.12 15.68
CA ALA A 136 4.30 -8.67 16.18
C ALA A 136 4.28 -8.63 17.70
N TRP A 137 4.73 -9.71 18.36
CA TRP A 137 4.83 -9.75 19.82
C TRP A 137 6.06 -9.02 20.37
N ALA A 138 7.17 -8.97 19.62
CA ALA A 138 8.43 -8.40 20.09
C ALA A 138 8.43 -6.87 20.11
N PHE A 139 7.75 -6.20 19.16
CA PHE A 139 7.74 -4.73 19.15
C PHE A 139 6.53 -4.05 18.51
N TRP A 140 5.80 -4.64 17.56
CA TRP A 140 4.65 -3.93 16.97
C TRP A 140 3.49 -3.75 17.97
N VAL A 141 3.00 -4.86 18.52
CA VAL A 141 1.90 -4.85 19.49
C VAL A 141 2.31 -4.22 20.83
N PRO A 142 3.53 -4.44 21.36
CA PRO A 142 4.01 -3.70 22.53
C PRO A 142 3.97 -2.18 22.35
N LYS A 143 4.42 -1.64 21.20
CA LYS A 143 4.32 -0.20 20.91
C LYS A 143 2.87 0.28 20.90
N ALA A 144 1.96 -0.49 20.29
CA ALA A 144 0.54 -0.15 20.28
C ALA A 144 -0.08 -0.16 21.68
N LYS A 145 0.26 -1.16 22.51
CA LYS A 145 -0.17 -1.22 23.90
C LYS A 145 0.39 -0.07 24.74
N ALA A 146 1.64 0.32 24.52
CA ALA A 146 2.23 1.48 25.20
C ALA A 146 1.46 2.76 24.86
N ILE A 147 1.15 3.00 23.58
CA ILE A 147 0.33 4.14 23.17
C ILE A 147 -1.06 4.09 23.85
N TYR A 148 -1.70 2.93 23.85
CA TYR A 148 -3.03 2.75 24.47
C TYR A 148 -3.03 2.96 25.99
N PHE A 149 -2.06 2.41 26.72
CA PHE A 149 -2.04 2.44 28.18
C PHE A 149 -1.46 3.73 28.76
N PHE A 150 -0.48 4.33 28.09
CA PHE A 150 0.19 5.54 28.57
C PHE A 150 -0.41 6.82 27.98
N GLY A 151 -1.44 6.70 27.13
CA GLY A 151 -2.07 7.84 26.47
C GLY A 151 -1.28 8.34 25.27
N GLY A 152 0.05 8.21 25.24
CA GLY A 152 0.86 8.78 24.17
C GLY A 152 2.17 8.02 23.89
N PHE A 153 3.13 8.74 23.30
CA PHE A 153 4.42 8.16 22.94
C PHE A 153 5.40 8.15 24.13
N ASP A 154 5.59 6.99 24.75
CA ASP A 154 6.64 6.78 25.75
C ASP A 154 7.98 6.41 25.10
N HIS A 155 8.86 7.41 24.97
CA HIS A 155 10.18 7.24 24.38
C HIS A 155 11.14 6.38 25.20
N GLN A 156 10.95 6.26 26.52
CA GLN A 156 11.78 5.40 27.36
C GLN A 156 11.43 3.93 27.09
N PHE A 157 10.14 3.61 27.05
CA PHE A 157 9.69 2.26 26.69
C PHE A 157 10.10 1.89 25.26
N PHE A 158 9.94 2.80 24.29
CA PHE A 158 10.31 2.52 22.90
C PHE A 158 11.80 2.25 22.72
N ARG A 159 12.67 2.81 23.56
CA ARG A 159 14.12 2.61 23.51
C ARG A 159 14.52 1.17 23.82
N GLU A 160 13.77 0.50 24.68
CA GLU A 160 14.01 -0.90 25.08
C GLU A 160 13.55 -1.91 24.02
N LEU A 161 12.81 -1.45 23.00
CA LEU A 161 12.30 -2.33 21.95
C LEU A 161 13.26 -2.40 20.77
N ILE A 162 13.34 -3.59 20.17
CA ILE A 162 13.98 -3.76 18.87
C ILE A 162 13.28 -2.91 17.81
N ASN A 163 14.03 -2.45 16.81
CA ASN A 163 13.51 -1.57 15.74
C ASN A 163 12.78 -0.32 16.29
N GLN A 164 13.29 0.28 17.37
CA GLN A 164 12.79 1.53 17.98
C GLN A 164 12.56 2.67 16.96
N SER A 165 13.34 2.68 15.87
CA SER A 165 13.34 3.69 14.81
C SER A 165 12.19 3.59 13.80
N TYR A 166 11.47 2.47 13.80
CA TYR A 166 10.33 2.29 12.89
C TYR A 166 9.21 3.25 13.23
N PRO A 167 8.72 4.03 12.25
CA PRO A 167 7.68 5.00 12.52
C PRO A 167 6.37 4.33 12.97
N PRO A 168 5.62 4.98 13.88
CA PRO A 168 4.58 4.29 14.63
C PRO A 168 3.20 4.30 13.95
N LEU A 169 3.08 4.38 12.61
CA LEU A 169 1.75 4.40 11.97
C LEU A 169 0.95 3.14 12.30
N VAL A 170 1.55 1.96 12.15
CA VAL A 170 0.89 0.69 12.46
C VAL A 170 0.59 0.56 13.96
N PRO A 171 1.54 0.85 14.88
CA PRO A 171 1.24 0.94 16.31
C PRO A 171 0.09 1.91 16.66
N ALA A 172 0.05 3.10 16.04
CA ALA A 172 -1.02 4.08 16.26
C ALA A 172 -2.37 3.57 15.77
N LEU A 173 -2.41 2.92 14.60
CA LEU A 173 -3.62 2.28 14.08
C LEU A 173 -4.11 1.13 15.00
N GLN A 174 -3.19 0.32 15.52
CA GLN A 174 -3.53 -0.73 16.48
C GLN A 174 -4.01 -0.16 17.83
N ALA A 175 -3.41 0.93 18.31
CA ALA A 175 -3.84 1.61 19.52
C ALA A 175 -5.24 2.23 19.35
N ALA A 176 -5.51 2.88 18.21
CA ALA A 176 -6.84 3.36 17.87
C ALA A 176 -7.86 2.21 17.84
N ALA A 177 -7.49 1.06 17.28
CA ALA A 177 -8.30 -0.15 17.34
C ALA A 177 -8.56 -0.59 18.80
N PHE A 178 -7.55 -0.61 19.67
CA PHE A 178 -7.72 -0.94 21.09
C PHE A 178 -8.69 0.01 21.80
N HIS A 179 -8.63 1.32 21.53
CA HIS A 179 -9.57 2.30 22.08
C HIS A 179 -11.01 2.03 21.64
N PHE A 180 -11.25 1.75 20.36
CA PHE A 180 -12.58 1.41 19.87
C PHE A 180 -13.10 0.07 20.38
N MET A 181 -12.20 -0.91 20.62
CA MET A 181 -12.56 -2.19 21.24
C MET A 181 -12.84 -2.08 22.75
N GLY A 182 -12.34 -1.01 23.39
CA GLY A 182 -12.38 -0.80 24.83
C GLY A 182 -11.34 -1.62 25.62
N ALA A 183 -10.44 -2.32 24.92
CA ALA A 183 -9.39 -3.16 25.52
C ALA A 183 -8.29 -3.49 24.50
N PRO A 184 -7.05 -3.81 24.95
CA PRO A 184 -5.96 -4.23 24.08
C PRO A 184 -6.09 -5.72 23.66
N ASP A 185 -7.19 -6.06 22.99
CA ASP A 185 -7.47 -7.40 22.49
C ASP A 185 -6.59 -7.71 21.26
N VAL A 186 -5.45 -8.35 21.54
CA VAL A 186 -4.42 -8.70 20.55
C VAL A 186 -4.85 -9.81 19.57
N VAL A 187 -5.93 -10.52 19.86
CA VAL A 187 -6.50 -11.52 18.95
C VAL A 187 -7.40 -10.80 17.95
N THR A 188 -8.33 -10.00 18.46
CA THR A 188 -9.30 -9.30 17.61
C THR A 188 -8.63 -8.26 16.72
N VAL A 189 -7.53 -7.63 17.14
CA VAL A 189 -6.77 -6.66 16.31
C VAL A 189 -6.27 -7.24 14.99
N ARG A 190 -6.13 -8.57 14.84
CA ARG A 190 -5.81 -9.20 13.55
C ARG A 190 -6.86 -8.90 12.48
N LEU A 191 -8.11 -8.68 12.88
CA LEU A 191 -9.18 -8.28 11.96
C LEU A 191 -8.98 -6.86 11.41
N GLN A 192 -8.19 -6.00 12.07
CA GLN A 192 -7.79 -4.71 11.48
C GLN A 192 -7.04 -4.92 10.16
N TYR A 193 -6.19 -5.94 10.10
CA TYR A 193 -5.45 -6.32 8.89
C TYR A 193 -6.34 -6.93 7.83
N TRP A 194 -7.38 -7.66 8.25
CA TRP A 194 -8.42 -8.09 7.34
C TRP A 194 -9.14 -6.90 6.68
N PHE A 195 -9.49 -5.86 7.45
CA PHE A 195 -10.10 -4.64 6.88
C PHE A 195 -9.15 -3.91 5.93
N LEU A 196 -7.87 -3.79 6.28
CA LEU A 196 -6.83 -3.23 5.41
C LEU A 196 -6.75 -3.98 4.08
N PHE A 197 -6.64 -5.31 4.14
CA PHE A 197 -6.55 -6.16 2.96
C PHE A 197 -7.83 -6.13 2.11
N ALA A 198 -9.01 -6.19 2.72
CA ALA A 198 -10.28 -6.05 2.01
C ALA A 198 -10.41 -4.67 1.35
N GLY A 199 -9.97 -3.62 2.04
CA GLY A 199 -9.89 -2.26 1.53
C GLY A 199 -8.94 -2.13 0.34
N PHE A 200 -7.77 -2.76 0.42
CA PHE A 200 -6.80 -2.87 -0.67
C PHE A 200 -7.42 -3.56 -1.89
N VAL A 201 -8.03 -4.74 -1.73
CA VAL A 201 -8.73 -5.45 -2.82
C VAL A 201 -9.83 -4.57 -3.43
N GLY A 202 -10.63 -3.91 -2.58
CA GLY A 202 -11.63 -2.95 -3.01
C GLY A 202 -11.04 -1.77 -3.78
N ALA A 203 -9.86 -1.27 -3.39
CA ALA A 203 -9.16 -0.20 -4.08
C ALA A 203 -8.67 -0.64 -5.46
N VAL A 204 -8.11 -1.85 -5.58
CA VAL A 204 -7.68 -2.43 -6.87
C VAL A 204 -8.87 -2.59 -7.81
N LEU A 205 -9.95 -3.24 -7.35
CA LEU A 205 -11.18 -3.38 -8.12
C LEU A 205 -11.77 -2.03 -8.51
N GLY A 206 -11.80 -1.09 -7.56
CA GLY A 206 -12.31 0.25 -7.76
C GLY A 206 -11.51 1.06 -8.79
N LEU A 207 -10.19 0.93 -8.81
CA LEU A 207 -9.34 1.62 -9.77
C LEU A 207 -9.36 0.93 -11.14
N LEU A 208 -9.39 -0.40 -11.21
CA LEU A 208 -9.18 -1.14 -12.45
C LEU A 208 -10.46 -1.56 -13.19
N SER A 209 -11.58 -1.80 -12.50
CA SER A 209 -12.83 -2.32 -13.10
C SER A 209 -13.35 -1.53 -14.31
N GLY A 210 -13.14 -0.22 -14.33
CA GLY A 210 -13.54 0.64 -15.45
C GLY A 210 -12.48 0.83 -16.54
N ARG A 211 -11.33 0.15 -16.43
CA ARG A 211 -10.13 0.39 -17.25
C ARG A 211 -9.65 -0.85 -18.00
N VAL A 212 -9.86 -2.02 -17.43
CA VAL A 212 -9.39 -3.30 -17.97
C VAL A 212 -10.56 -4.24 -18.24
N ASN A 213 -10.37 -5.20 -19.14
CA ASN A 213 -11.34 -6.27 -19.34
C ASN A 213 -11.44 -7.14 -18.07
N ALA A 214 -12.65 -7.59 -17.72
CA ALA A 214 -12.90 -8.50 -16.61
C ALA A 214 -11.97 -9.72 -16.60
N LEU A 215 -11.66 -10.28 -17.78
CA LEU A 215 -10.76 -11.43 -17.95
C LEU A 215 -9.33 -11.15 -17.48
N PHE A 216 -8.86 -9.91 -17.60
CA PHE A 216 -7.51 -9.53 -17.15
C PHE A 216 -7.49 -9.02 -15.71
N LEU A 217 -8.65 -8.76 -15.11
CA LEU A 217 -8.75 -8.30 -13.72
C LEU A 217 -8.97 -9.47 -12.77
N TRP A 218 -10.06 -10.20 -12.93
CA TRP A 218 -10.55 -11.09 -11.90
C TRP A 218 -9.69 -12.35 -11.67
N PRO A 219 -9.27 -13.09 -12.73
CA PRO A 219 -8.43 -14.26 -12.51
C PRO A 219 -7.04 -13.93 -11.95
N PRO A 220 -6.28 -12.95 -12.48
CA PRO A 220 -5.00 -12.56 -11.87
C PRO A 220 -5.17 -12.05 -10.45
N LEU A 221 -6.28 -11.35 -10.17
CA LEU A 221 -6.59 -10.92 -8.82
C LEU A 221 -6.72 -12.09 -7.86
N LEU A 222 -7.64 -13.01 -8.14
CA LEU A 222 -7.82 -14.19 -7.29
C LEU A 222 -6.53 -15.00 -7.17
N PHE A 223 -5.80 -15.20 -8.28
CA PHE A 223 -4.57 -15.98 -8.30
C PHE A 223 -3.51 -15.43 -7.34
N VAL A 224 -3.29 -14.11 -7.32
CA VAL A 224 -2.32 -13.53 -6.38
C VAL A 224 -2.85 -13.62 -4.94
N LEU A 225 -4.15 -13.37 -4.72
CA LEU A 225 -4.72 -13.40 -3.38
C LEU A 225 -4.55 -14.75 -2.68
N VAL A 226 -4.50 -15.85 -3.44
CA VAL A 226 -4.36 -17.22 -2.91
C VAL A 226 -2.92 -17.73 -2.87
N THR A 227 -1.90 -16.88 -3.10
CA THR A 227 -0.51 -17.38 -2.99
C THR A 227 -0.19 -17.78 -1.54
N PRO A 228 0.64 -18.83 -1.34
CA PRO A 228 0.87 -19.40 -0.01
C PRO A 228 1.32 -18.37 1.04
N ASN A 229 2.27 -17.50 0.67
CA ASN A 229 2.77 -16.52 1.62
C ASN A 229 1.73 -15.43 1.92
N LEU A 230 0.92 -15.02 0.93
CA LEU A 230 -0.19 -14.07 1.16
C LEU A 230 -1.21 -14.64 2.15
N VAL A 231 -1.63 -15.89 1.95
CA VAL A 231 -2.56 -16.60 2.85
C VAL A 231 -2.00 -16.68 4.27
N GLY A 232 -0.70 -16.97 4.42
CA GLY A 232 -0.06 -17.10 5.73
C GLY A 232 0.22 -15.79 6.46
N HIS A 233 0.30 -14.66 5.73
CA HIS A 233 0.83 -13.40 6.29
C HIS A 233 -0.13 -12.22 6.27
N ALA A 234 -1.20 -12.24 5.47
CA ALA A 234 -2.11 -11.09 5.31
C ALA A 234 -2.78 -10.62 6.61
N LEU A 235 -2.88 -11.50 7.62
CA LEU A 235 -3.53 -11.22 8.91
C LEU A 235 -2.54 -11.08 10.08
N GLN A 236 -1.25 -11.01 9.78
CA GLN A 236 -0.23 -10.87 10.82
C GLN A 236 -0.22 -9.43 11.34
N ALA A 237 -0.11 -9.27 12.66
CA ALA A 237 -0.12 -7.97 13.32
C ALA A 237 1.24 -7.23 13.19
N GLN A 238 1.74 -7.13 11.97
CA GLN A 238 3.03 -6.56 11.58
C GLN A 238 2.85 -5.37 10.64
N ALA A 239 3.94 -4.73 10.23
CA ALA A 239 3.88 -3.57 9.34
C ALA A 239 4.15 -3.89 7.86
N ASP A 240 4.60 -5.09 7.54
CA ASP A 240 5.01 -5.48 6.19
C ASP A 240 3.83 -5.36 5.21
N PHE A 241 2.69 -5.95 5.54
CA PHE A 241 1.49 -5.91 4.69
C PHE A 241 0.89 -4.51 4.50
N PRO A 242 0.62 -3.72 5.56
CA PRO A 242 0.15 -2.36 5.38
C PRO A 242 1.09 -1.50 4.52
N LEU A 243 2.41 -1.65 4.71
CA LEU A 243 3.41 -0.99 3.86
C LEU A 243 3.21 -1.37 2.38
N ASP A 244 3.13 -2.67 2.11
CA ASP A 244 3.01 -3.23 0.77
C ASP A 244 1.72 -2.78 0.07
N GLU A 245 0.60 -2.72 0.80
CA GLU A 245 -0.70 -2.26 0.31
C GLU A 245 -0.67 -0.77 -0.06
N PHE A 246 -0.16 0.09 0.83
CA PHE A 246 -0.01 1.52 0.54
C PHE A 246 0.89 1.75 -0.67
N PHE A 247 2.03 1.07 -0.71
CA PHE A 247 2.99 1.12 -1.80
C PHE A 247 2.38 0.69 -3.14
N ALA A 248 1.72 -0.47 -3.18
CA ALA A 248 1.18 -1.03 -4.41
C ALA A 248 0.06 -0.13 -4.99
N ILE A 249 -0.84 0.38 -4.15
CA ILE A 249 -1.88 1.32 -4.61
C ILE A 249 -1.27 2.65 -5.06
N ALA A 250 -0.24 3.16 -4.36
CA ALA A 250 0.47 4.37 -4.80
C ALA A 250 1.13 4.18 -6.18
N ALA A 251 1.82 3.06 -6.39
CA ALA A 251 2.43 2.72 -7.68
C ALA A 251 1.38 2.56 -8.79
N LEU A 252 0.24 1.93 -8.50
CA LEU A 252 -0.89 1.86 -9.42
C LEU A 252 -1.42 3.27 -9.77
N LEU A 253 -1.61 4.14 -8.79
CA LEU A 253 -2.08 5.52 -9.03
C LEU A 253 -1.08 6.32 -9.87
N VAL A 254 0.23 6.16 -9.66
CA VAL A 254 1.26 6.75 -10.53
C VAL A 254 1.20 6.18 -11.94
N ALA A 255 1.03 4.87 -12.11
CA ALA A 255 0.83 4.25 -13.42
C ALA A 255 -0.41 4.83 -14.14
N LEU A 256 -1.52 4.99 -13.41
CA LEU A 256 -2.73 5.61 -13.93
C LEU A 256 -2.52 7.08 -14.27
N TRP A 257 -1.76 7.84 -13.47
CA TRP A 257 -1.41 9.22 -13.78
C TRP A 257 -0.54 9.34 -15.03
N LEU A 258 0.41 8.43 -15.23
CA LEU A 258 1.21 8.37 -16.46
C LEU A 258 0.34 8.13 -17.72
N MET A 259 -0.83 7.49 -17.55
CA MET A 259 -1.78 7.21 -18.63
C MET A 259 -2.83 8.31 -18.81
N GLU A 260 -3.34 8.88 -17.72
CA GLU A 260 -4.55 9.73 -17.73
C GLU A 260 -4.30 11.18 -17.34
N ARG A 261 -3.13 11.49 -16.77
CA ARG A 261 -2.72 12.83 -16.33
C ARG A 261 -3.70 13.51 -15.36
N ARG A 262 -4.43 12.74 -14.54
CA ARG A 262 -5.35 13.31 -13.55
C ARG A 262 -4.64 13.60 -12.25
N ASP A 263 -4.54 14.88 -11.89
CA ASP A 263 -3.72 15.33 -10.74
C ASP A 263 -4.10 14.69 -9.40
N TRP A 264 -5.38 14.36 -9.18
CA TRP A 264 -5.84 13.67 -7.98
C TRP A 264 -5.12 12.33 -7.75
N GLN A 265 -4.68 11.65 -8.82
CA GLN A 265 -3.97 10.38 -8.72
C GLN A 265 -2.59 10.57 -8.09
N LEU A 266 -1.86 11.64 -8.44
CA LEU A 266 -0.57 11.93 -7.82
C LEU A 266 -0.72 12.41 -6.37
N VAL A 267 -1.75 13.21 -6.07
CA VAL A 267 -1.98 13.64 -4.68
C VAL A 267 -2.32 12.43 -3.82
N ALA A 268 -3.23 11.55 -4.26
CA ALA A 268 -3.53 10.32 -3.55
C ALA A 268 -2.31 9.40 -3.44
N ALA A 269 -1.51 9.25 -4.50
CA ALA A 269 -0.26 8.49 -4.43
C ALA A 269 0.72 9.08 -3.41
N SER A 270 0.86 10.41 -3.33
CA SER A 270 1.71 11.09 -2.36
C SER A 270 1.29 10.79 -0.92
N LEU A 271 -0.01 10.83 -0.61
CA LEU A 271 -0.55 10.47 0.70
C LEU A 271 -0.24 9.01 1.07
N LEU A 272 -0.38 8.10 0.11
CA LEU A 272 -0.09 6.67 0.34
C LEU A 272 1.42 6.39 0.46
N LEU A 273 2.26 7.08 -0.30
CA LEU A 273 3.72 6.99 -0.13
C LEU A 273 4.16 7.56 1.24
N ALA A 274 3.52 8.63 1.71
CA ALA A 274 3.75 9.15 3.07
C ALA A 274 3.41 8.10 4.12
N ALA A 275 2.24 7.45 4.01
CA ALA A 275 1.84 6.39 4.91
C ALA A 275 2.77 5.16 4.83
N ALA A 276 3.21 4.75 3.64
CA ALA A 276 4.20 3.69 3.47
C ALA A 276 5.51 4.02 4.22
N MET A 277 6.05 5.23 4.08
CA MET A 277 7.25 5.66 4.80
C MET A 277 7.05 5.83 6.31
N MET A 278 5.83 6.14 6.75
CA MET A 278 5.43 6.19 8.17
C MET A 278 5.07 4.82 8.76
N THR A 279 4.99 3.78 7.93
CA THR A 279 4.73 2.40 8.37
C THR A 279 6.02 1.67 8.71
N LYS A 280 7.04 1.78 7.83
CA LYS A 280 8.33 1.10 7.97
C LYS A 280 9.41 1.85 7.19
N ARG A 281 10.68 1.67 7.58
CA ARG A 281 11.81 2.35 6.91
C ARG A 281 12.00 1.91 5.44
N GLU A 282 11.60 0.70 5.10
CA GLU A 282 11.69 0.19 3.73
C GLU A 282 10.75 0.95 2.78
N GLY A 283 9.72 1.60 3.32
CA GLY A 283 8.84 2.50 2.57
C GLY A 283 9.57 3.64 1.87
N TYR A 284 10.72 4.09 2.37
CA TYR A 284 11.53 5.11 1.69
C TYR A 284 12.11 4.57 0.37
N ALA A 285 12.64 3.35 0.37
CA ALA A 285 13.19 2.71 -0.83
C ALA A 285 12.09 2.40 -1.85
N PHE A 286 10.91 1.98 -1.37
CA PHE A 286 9.75 1.73 -2.20
C PHE A 286 9.22 3.01 -2.85
N ALA A 287 9.07 4.09 -2.07
CA ALA A 287 8.67 5.39 -2.59
C ALA A 287 9.68 5.92 -3.63
N ALA A 288 10.98 5.82 -3.35
CA ALA A 288 12.03 6.19 -4.30
C ALA A 288 11.92 5.38 -5.60
N SER A 289 11.67 4.07 -5.52
CA SER A 289 11.49 3.19 -6.69
C SER A 289 10.36 3.67 -7.60
N VAL A 290 9.20 4.03 -7.02
CA VAL A 290 8.06 4.58 -7.77
C VAL A 290 8.41 5.90 -8.44
N VAL A 291 8.94 6.86 -7.66
CA VAL A 291 9.16 8.24 -8.14
C VAL A 291 10.26 8.27 -9.19
N ILE A 292 11.40 7.59 -8.95
CA ILE A 292 12.53 7.55 -9.88
C ILE A 292 12.13 6.87 -11.19
N ALA A 293 11.43 5.73 -11.14
CA ALA A 293 10.93 5.07 -12.34
C ALA A 293 10.01 5.99 -13.17
N ALA A 294 9.10 6.72 -12.51
CA ALA A 294 8.21 7.67 -13.17
C ALA A 294 8.98 8.85 -13.78
N LEU A 295 10.00 9.38 -13.10
CA LEU A 295 10.86 10.46 -13.62
C LEU A 295 11.64 10.02 -14.87
N ILE A 296 12.22 8.82 -14.85
CA ILE A 296 12.97 8.25 -15.99
C ILE A 296 12.04 8.09 -17.20
N VAL A 297 10.89 7.46 -17.01
CA VAL A 297 9.93 7.20 -18.10
C VAL A 297 9.28 8.49 -18.62
N THR A 298 9.30 9.56 -17.85
CA THR A 298 8.83 10.89 -18.26
C THR A 298 9.94 11.83 -18.70
N TRP A 299 11.17 11.34 -18.94
CA TRP A 299 12.32 12.18 -19.34
C TRP A 299 12.02 13.11 -20.52
N ARG A 300 11.34 12.60 -21.56
CA ARG A 300 10.97 13.38 -22.75
C ARG A 300 9.96 14.51 -22.44
N GLU A 301 9.20 14.38 -21.36
CA GLU A 301 8.18 15.33 -20.90
C GLU A 301 8.60 16.01 -19.58
N ARG A 302 9.91 16.03 -19.27
CA ARG A 302 10.44 16.44 -17.97
C ARG A 302 9.94 17.80 -17.49
N ARG A 303 9.82 18.78 -18.39
CA ARG A 303 9.37 20.15 -18.03
C ARG A 303 7.95 20.17 -17.45
N ALA A 304 7.06 19.30 -17.94
CA ALA A 304 5.67 19.24 -17.49
C ALA A 304 5.46 18.20 -16.37
N ALA A 305 6.14 17.06 -16.46
CA ALA A 305 5.90 15.93 -15.57
C ALA A 305 6.73 15.99 -14.27
N TRP A 306 7.99 16.43 -14.35
CA TRP A 306 8.89 16.37 -13.20
C TRP A 306 8.48 17.26 -12.04
N PRO A 307 8.04 18.53 -12.23
CA PRO A 307 7.63 19.35 -11.10
C PRO A 307 6.54 18.68 -10.26
N LYS A 308 5.57 18.03 -10.92
CA LYS A 308 4.47 17.31 -10.24
C LYS A 308 4.95 16.05 -9.51
N LEU A 309 5.82 15.25 -10.15
CA LEU A 309 6.37 14.03 -9.55
C LEU A 309 7.31 14.33 -8.38
N VAL A 310 8.20 15.31 -8.54
CA VAL A 310 9.10 15.78 -7.49
C VAL A 310 8.29 16.36 -6.34
N ALA A 311 7.31 17.23 -6.61
CA ALA A 311 6.43 17.75 -5.55
C ALA A 311 5.72 16.62 -4.80
N ALA A 312 5.15 15.63 -5.50
CA ALA A 312 4.49 14.50 -4.86
C ALA A 312 5.45 13.68 -3.98
N GLY A 313 6.67 13.41 -4.45
CA GLY A 313 7.69 12.69 -3.69
C GLY A 313 8.22 13.49 -2.50
N VAL A 314 8.49 14.79 -2.69
CA VAL A 314 8.97 15.69 -1.63
C VAL A 314 7.91 15.87 -0.56
N VAL A 315 6.65 16.10 -0.91
CA VAL A 315 5.55 16.21 0.07
C VAL A 315 5.41 14.91 0.87
N ALA A 316 5.47 13.76 0.21
CA ALA A 316 5.42 12.48 0.89
C ALA A 316 6.59 12.29 1.87
N ALA A 317 7.81 12.63 1.45
CA ALA A 317 9.00 12.51 2.30
C ALA A 317 9.00 13.53 3.45
N ALA A 318 8.54 14.76 3.19
CA ALA A 318 8.40 15.82 4.17
C ALA A 318 7.44 15.43 5.29
N ALA A 319 6.40 14.64 4.97
CA ALA A 319 5.48 14.08 5.97
C ALA A 319 6.19 13.25 7.04
N THR A 320 7.40 12.77 6.77
CA THR A 320 8.17 11.94 7.69
C THR A 320 9.11 12.73 8.59
N VAL A 321 9.30 14.02 8.31
CA VAL A 321 10.25 14.90 9.02
C VAL A 321 9.95 15.00 10.52
N PRO A 322 8.69 15.16 10.98
CA PRO A 322 8.40 15.21 12.41
C PRO A 322 8.95 13.99 13.17
N TRP A 323 8.73 12.78 12.64
CA TRP A 323 9.27 11.55 13.22
C TRP A 323 10.80 11.53 13.23
N ARG A 324 11.45 11.97 12.15
CA ARG A 324 12.91 12.03 12.07
C ARG A 324 13.51 13.02 13.06
N ILE A 325 12.89 14.19 13.22
CA ILE A 325 13.27 15.18 14.24
C ILE A 325 13.10 14.58 15.64
N PHE A 326 11.98 13.93 15.89
CA PHE A 326 11.69 13.29 17.18
C PHE A 326 12.77 12.28 17.57
N LEU A 327 13.17 11.38 16.66
CA LEU A 327 14.25 10.43 16.90
C LEU A 327 15.56 11.14 17.28
N GLY A 328 15.90 12.22 16.56
CA GLY A 328 17.11 13.00 16.83
C GLY A 328 17.07 13.69 18.20
N VAL A 329 15.96 14.35 18.53
CA VAL A 329 15.77 15.07 19.81
C VAL A 329 15.76 14.11 21.00
N ARG A 330 15.21 12.90 20.83
CA ARG A 330 15.13 11.88 21.90
C ARG A 330 16.34 10.94 21.93
N HIS A 331 17.36 11.21 21.11
CA HIS A 331 18.56 10.38 20.97
C HIS A 331 18.23 8.89 20.74
N LEU A 332 17.20 8.63 19.94
CA LEU A 332 16.83 7.28 19.51
C LEU A 332 17.58 6.94 18.22
N SER A 333 17.83 5.65 17.99
CA SER A 333 18.49 5.21 16.75
C SER A 333 17.72 5.72 15.52
N SER A 334 18.45 6.22 14.51
CA SER A 334 17.84 6.66 13.25
C SER A 334 17.33 5.49 12.41
N GLY A 335 17.70 4.25 12.75
CA GLY A 335 17.33 3.05 12.01
C GLY A 335 17.91 2.98 10.60
N GLY A 336 18.92 3.81 10.30
CA GLY A 336 19.64 3.78 9.05
C GLY A 336 20.38 2.45 8.82
N PRO A 337 20.91 2.23 7.62
CA PRO A 337 21.78 1.10 7.33
C PRO A 337 22.99 1.08 8.28
N GLU A 338 23.40 -0.11 8.71
CA GLU A 338 24.62 -0.30 9.51
C GLU A 338 25.87 0.11 8.72
N LEU A 339 25.84 -0.13 7.41
CA LEU A 339 26.86 0.30 6.47
C LEU A 339 26.39 1.52 5.67
N SER A 340 27.19 2.58 5.68
CA SER A 340 26.99 3.74 4.81
C SER A 340 28.30 4.20 4.17
N GLY A 341 28.20 4.93 3.05
CA GLY A 341 29.35 5.45 2.31
C GLY A 341 30.36 4.36 1.90
N THR A 342 31.63 4.56 2.22
CA THR A 342 32.73 3.63 1.94
C THR A 342 32.59 2.30 2.68
N GLY A 343 31.84 2.25 3.79
CA GLY A 343 31.53 1.03 4.53
C GLY A 343 30.80 0.00 3.67
N LEU A 344 29.93 0.45 2.75
CA LEU A 344 29.24 -0.43 1.81
C LEU A 344 30.21 -1.09 0.81
N LEU A 345 31.20 -0.32 0.33
CA LEU A 345 32.23 -0.78 -0.61
C LEU A 345 33.18 -1.77 0.05
N SER A 346 33.53 -1.55 1.32
CA SER A 346 34.35 -2.50 2.09
C SER A 346 33.68 -3.86 2.32
N HIS A 347 32.35 -3.93 2.18
CA HIS A 347 31.56 -5.17 2.23
C HIS A 347 30.98 -5.53 0.86
N GLY A 348 31.71 -5.23 -0.22
CA GLY A 348 31.28 -5.53 -1.59
C GLY A 348 31.07 -7.03 -1.85
N ASP A 349 31.73 -7.88 -1.06
CA ASP A 349 31.56 -9.34 -1.05
C ASP A 349 30.11 -9.77 -0.75
N ARG A 350 29.36 -8.95 0.01
CA ARG A 350 27.95 -9.21 0.34
C ARG A 350 26.97 -8.82 -0.76
N ALA A 351 27.38 -8.03 -1.76
CA ALA A 351 26.47 -7.50 -2.78
C ALA A 351 25.83 -8.62 -3.62
N TRP A 352 26.65 -9.53 -4.16
CA TRP A 352 26.16 -10.64 -4.98
C TRP A 352 25.34 -11.67 -4.18
N PRO A 353 25.77 -12.15 -3.00
CA PRO A 353 24.94 -13.00 -2.14
C PRO A 353 23.59 -12.38 -1.78
N SER A 354 23.54 -11.07 -1.52
CA SER A 354 22.29 -10.37 -1.23
C SER A 354 21.36 -10.32 -2.43
N LEU A 355 21.90 -10.03 -3.63
CA LEU A 355 21.12 -10.06 -4.88
C LEU A 355 20.62 -11.47 -5.18
N ARG A 356 21.47 -12.49 -5.03
CA ARG A 356 21.09 -13.90 -5.22
C ARG A 356 20.01 -14.30 -4.22
N LEU A 357 20.10 -13.89 -2.96
CA LEU A 357 19.06 -14.16 -1.96
C LEU A 357 17.73 -13.48 -2.35
N ALA A 358 17.76 -12.21 -2.74
CA ALA A 358 16.57 -11.47 -3.17
C ALA A 358 15.90 -12.15 -4.37
N LEU A 359 16.65 -12.45 -5.43
CA LEU A 359 16.13 -13.10 -6.63
C LEU A 359 15.60 -14.49 -6.32
N SER A 360 16.38 -15.31 -5.60
CA SER A 360 16.00 -16.68 -5.33
C SER A 360 14.77 -16.78 -4.40
N THR A 361 14.55 -15.78 -3.54
CA THR A 361 13.32 -15.65 -2.73
C THR A 361 12.14 -15.17 -3.58
N LEU A 362 12.38 -14.22 -4.49
CA LEU A 362 11.34 -13.66 -5.35
C LEU A 362 10.78 -14.68 -6.35
N PHE A 363 11.62 -15.60 -6.83
CA PHE A 363 11.24 -16.68 -7.75
C PHE A 363 10.96 -18.01 -7.04
N ASP A 364 10.81 -17.99 -5.71
CA ASP A 364 10.45 -19.18 -4.94
C ASP A 364 8.99 -19.56 -5.20
N TYR A 365 8.78 -20.73 -5.80
CA TYR A 365 7.46 -21.25 -6.14
C TYR A 365 6.62 -21.51 -4.88
N ASP A 366 7.24 -21.98 -3.80
CA ASP A 366 6.52 -22.33 -2.57
C ASP A 366 6.01 -21.09 -1.83
N LEU A 367 6.61 -19.93 -2.09
CA LEU A 367 6.16 -18.65 -1.54
C LEU A 367 5.13 -17.95 -2.44
N TRP A 368 5.42 -17.88 -3.74
CA TRP A 368 4.76 -16.94 -4.66
C TRP A 368 4.14 -17.57 -5.90
N LEU A 369 4.21 -18.90 -6.03
CA LEU A 369 3.80 -19.63 -7.23
C LEU A 369 4.49 -19.04 -8.48
N VAL A 370 3.73 -18.73 -9.53
CA VAL A 370 4.23 -18.16 -10.79
C VAL A 370 3.91 -16.66 -10.96
N VAL A 371 3.62 -15.94 -9.87
CA VAL A 371 3.22 -14.52 -9.95
C VAL A 371 4.30 -13.66 -10.61
N VAL A 372 5.56 -13.83 -10.22
CA VAL A 372 6.68 -13.03 -10.75
C VAL A 372 6.94 -13.34 -12.23
N PRO A 373 7.07 -14.61 -12.66
CA PRO A 373 7.12 -14.96 -14.09
C PRO A 373 5.95 -14.36 -14.90
N LEU A 374 4.72 -14.43 -14.38
CA LEU A 374 3.55 -13.86 -15.04
C LEU A 374 3.66 -12.34 -15.20
N GLY A 375 4.15 -11.64 -14.17
CA GLY A 375 4.42 -10.20 -14.21
C GLY A 375 5.41 -9.83 -15.32
N LEU A 376 6.52 -10.57 -15.43
CA LEU A 376 7.52 -10.37 -16.47
C LEU A 376 6.98 -10.64 -17.87
N VAL A 377 6.19 -11.71 -18.04
CA VAL A 377 5.52 -12.01 -19.31
C VAL A 377 4.54 -10.90 -19.69
N ALA A 378 3.78 -10.34 -18.73
CA ALA A 378 2.88 -9.23 -18.99
C ALA A 378 3.63 -7.96 -19.43
N VAL A 379 4.79 -7.66 -18.82
CA VAL A 379 5.67 -6.55 -19.25
C VAL A 379 6.17 -6.79 -20.67
N ALA A 380 6.71 -7.98 -20.97
CA ALA A 380 7.21 -8.34 -22.29
C ALA A 380 6.11 -8.29 -23.36
N ALA A 381 4.93 -8.84 -23.07
CA ALA A 381 3.78 -8.81 -23.96
C ALA A 381 3.30 -7.38 -24.27
N ALA A 382 3.32 -6.49 -23.27
CA ALA A 382 2.97 -5.09 -23.46
C ALA A 382 3.99 -4.38 -24.36
N PHE A 383 5.30 -4.64 -24.20
CA PHE A 383 6.33 -4.14 -25.12
C PHE A 383 6.16 -4.68 -26.54
N ALA A 384 5.94 -5.98 -26.69
CA ALA A 384 5.72 -6.63 -27.98
C ALA A 384 4.48 -6.08 -28.72
N ALA A 385 3.46 -5.64 -27.96
CA ALA A 385 2.29 -4.96 -28.50
C ALA A 385 2.49 -3.46 -28.78
N GLY A 386 3.72 -2.96 -28.71
CA GLY A 386 4.07 -1.57 -29.02
C GLY A 386 3.84 -0.56 -27.89
N ALA A 387 3.39 -0.98 -26.71
CA ALA A 387 3.30 -0.08 -25.56
C ALA A 387 4.71 0.21 -25.03
N ARG A 388 5.03 1.49 -24.79
CA ARG A 388 6.37 1.90 -24.33
C ARG A 388 6.37 2.36 -22.88
N ARG A 389 5.49 3.32 -22.56
CA ARG A 389 5.53 4.06 -21.28
C ARG A 389 5.23 3.18 -20.07
N LEU A 390 4.06 2.54 -20.06
CA LEU A 390 3.61 1.72 -18.94
C LEU A 390 4.55 0.54 -18.66
N PRO A 391 4.88 -0.34 -19.63
CA PRO A 391 5.77 -1.46 -19.35
C PRO A 391 7.18 -1.03 -18.94
N ALA A 392 7.72 0.08 -19.47
CA ALA A 392 8.99 0.63 -18.99
C ALA A 392 8.93 1.10 -17.54
N TYR A 393 7.82 1.75 -17.14
CA TYR A 393 7.62 2.14 -15.75
C TYR A 393 7.59 0.92 -14.83
N VAL A 394 6.80 -0.10 -15.17
CA VAL A 394 6.71 -1.33 -14.35
C VAL A 394 8.06 -2.05 -14.27
N ALA A 395 8.74 -2.23 -15.40
CA ALA A 395 10.05 -2.87 -15.45
C ALA A 395 11.09 -2.15 -14.57
N LEU A 396 11.11 -0.82 -14.61
CA LEU A 396 12.03 -0.03 -13.78
C LEU A 396 11.68 -0.12 -12.29
N VAL A 397 10.40 -0.08 -11.92
CA VAL A 397 10.00 -0.29 -10.51
C VAL A 397 10.44 -1.69 -10.06
N TYR A 398 10.26 -2.73 -10.86
CA TYR A 398 10.70 -4.10 -10.53
C TYR A 398 12.22 -4.15 -10.30
N VAL A 399 13.00 -3.56 -11.19
CA VAL A 399 14.48 -3.50 -11.05
C VAL A 399 14.87 -2.76 -9.76
N PHE A 400 14.27 -1.60 -9.49
CA PHE A 400 14.58 -0.83 -8.28
C PHE A 400 14.14 -1.54 -7.00
N MET A 401 13.02 -2.27 -7.00
CA MET A 401 12.62 -3.09 -5.86
C MET A 401 13.59 -4.23 -5.60
N VAL A 402 14.02 -4.96 -6.62
CA VAL A 402 15.03 -6.02 -6.47
C VAL A 402 16.33 -5.44 -5.92
N ALA A 403 16.74 -4.26 -6.41
CA ALA A 403 17.89 -3.55 -5.87
C ALA A 403 17.69 -3.13 -4.41
N ALA A 404 16.50 -2.65 -4.02
CA ALA A 404 16.16 -2.29 -2.65
C ALA A 404 16.19 -3.51 -1.71
N PHE A 405 15.71 -4.66 -2.16
CA PHE A 405 15.76 -5.92 -1.41
C PHE A 405 17.20 -6.41 -1.19
N ALA A 406 18.00 -6.41 -2.26
CA ALA A 406 19.42 -6.74 -2.18
C ALA A 406 20.15 -5.77 -1.24
N TYR A 407 19.87 -4.48 -1.37
CA TYR A 407 20.42 -3.44 -0.49
C TYR A 407 20.02 -3.66 0.97
N GLY A 408 18.78 -4.07 1.26
CA GLY A 408 18.31 -4.35 2.61
C GLY A 408 19.06 -5.48 3.33
N THR A 409 19.62 -6.46 2.61
CA THR A 409 20.49 -7.49 3.20
C THR A 409 21.96 -7.11 3.16
N TRP A 410 22.37 -6.36 2.13
CA TRP A 410 23.75 -5.93 1.95
C TRP A 410 24.15 -4.89 3.00
N ALA A 411 23.31 -3.89 3.22
CA ALA A 411 23.59 -2.74 4.09
C ALA A 411 23.45 -3.03 5.59
N PHE A 412 23.04 -4.25 5.96
CA PHE A 412 22.88 -4.73 7.32
C PHE A 412 23.63 -6.06 7.51
N PRO A 413 24.96 -6.01 7.76
CA PRO A 413 25.77 -7.21 7.99
C PRO A 413 25.28 -8.11 9.11
N SER A 414 24.58 -7.55 10.10
CA SER A 414 23.91 -8.30 11.17
C SER A 414 22.86 -9.30 10.66
N LEU A 415 22.31 -9.10 9.46
CA LEU A 415 21.36 -10.01 8.84
C LEU A 415 22.12 -11.16 8.15
N GLY A 416 21.80 -12.39 8.55
CA GLY A 416 22.28 -13.58 7.88
C GLY A 416 21.70 -13.74 6.47
N PHE A 417 22.42 -14.47 5.61
CA PHE A 417 21.90 -14.90 4.31
C PHE A 417 20.94 -16.08 4.48
N SER A 418 19.71 -15.78 4.90
CA SER A 418 18.69 -16.79 5.19
C SER A 418 17.34 -16.38 4.62
N ARG A 419 16.52 -17.36 4.23
CA ARG A 419 15.09 -17.17 3.95
C ARG A 419 14.23 -17.33 5.20
N ASN A 420 14.81 -17.63 6.36
CA ASN A 420 14.05 -17.69 7.60
C ASN A 420 13.56 -16.27 7.95
N PRO A 421 12.24 -16.02 7.96
CA PRO A 421 11.69 -14.69 8.22
C PRO A 421 12.10 -14.14 9.60
N ALA A 422 12.35 -15.00 10.60
CA ALA A 422 12.79 -14.55 11.91
C ALA A 422 14.22 -13.96 11.91
N LEU A 423 15.06 -14.36 10.94
CA LEU A 423 16.47 -13.94 10.86
C LEU A 423 16.72 -12.88 9.79
N ASN A 424 15.94 -12.92 8.70
CA ASN A 424 16.06 -11.97 7.61
C ASN A 424 14.65 -11.62 7.09
N PRO A 425 14.27 -10.33 7.04
CA PRO A 425 12.96 -9.92 6.61
C PRO A 425 12.73 -10.07 5.10
N ILE A 426 13.71 -10.52 4.31
CA ILE A 426 13.67 -10.59 2.84
C ILE A 426 12.39 -11.24 2.29
N VAL A 427 11.94 -12.35 2.89
CA VAL A 427 10.69 -13.02 2.49
C VAL A 427 9.48 -12.09 2.65
N ARG A 428 9.40 -11.37 3.77
CA ARG A 428 8.33 -10.40 4.01
C ARG A 428 8.43 -9.21 3.06
N LEU A 429 9.63 -8.68 2.84
CA LEU A 429 9.88 -7.54 1.94
C LEU A 429 9.49 -7.85 0.49
N THR A 430 9.68 -9.08 0.03
CA THR A 430 9.29 -9.47 -1.33
C THR A 430 7.77 -9.47 -1.54
N GLY A 431 6.95 -9.46 -0.48
CA GLY A 431 5.49 -9.32 -0.54
C GLY A 431 5.02 -8.09 -1.32
N GLY A 432 5.68 -6.95 -1.12
CA GLY A 432 5.36 -5.71 -1.85
C GLY A 432 5.50 -5.83 -3.37
N PHE A 433 6.45 -6.65 -3.84
CA PHE A 433 6.62 -6.91 -5.27
C PHE A 433 5.44 -7.72 -5.83
N ILE A 434 4.92 -8.66 -5.04
CA ILE A 434 3.80 -9.53 -5.40
C ILE A 434 2.50 -8.72 -5.46
N LEU A 435 2.24 -7.87 -4.46
CA LEU A 435 1.09 -6.95 -4.49
C LEU A 435 1.23 -5.90 -5.59
N LEU A 436 2.45 -5.42 -5.89
CA LEU A 436 2.68 -4.56 -7.04
C LEU A 436 2.34 -5.27 -8.37
N THR A 437 2.78 -6.53 -8.51
CA THR A 437 2.50 -7.33 -9.69
C THR A 437 1.00 -7.53 -9.88
N LEU A 438 0.29 -7.84 -8.79
CA LEU A 438 -1.16 -7.97 -8.75
C LEU A 438 -1.88 -6.75 -9.34
N VAL A 439 -1.47 -5.54 -8.95
CA VAL A 439 -2.17 -4.31 -9.36
C VAL A 439 -1.79 -3.83 -10.77
N LEU A 440 -0.62 -4.22 -11.28
CA LEU A 440 -0.12 -3.74 -12.59
C LEU A 440 -0.34 -4.72 -13.75
N VAL A 441 -0.35 -6.04 -13.50
CA VAL A 441 -0.58 -7.06 -14.54
C VAL A 441 -1.87 -6.83 -15.33
N PRO A 442 -3.03 -6.54 -14.72
CA PRO A 442 -4.25 -6.29 -15.47
C PRO A 442 -4.12 -5.15 -16.49
N LEU A 443 -3.41 -4.07 -16.14
CA LEU A 443 -3.17 -2.93 -17.02
C LEU A 443 -2.24 -3.31 -18.18
N LEU A 444 -1.18 -4.05 -17.90
CA LEU A 444 -0.22 -4.52 -18.90
C LEU A 444 -0.87 -5.46 -19.91
N LEU A 445 -1.61 -6.47 -19.44
CA LEU A 445 -2.34 -7.41 -20.29
C LEU A 445 -3.40 -6.71 -21.13
N SER A 446 -4.15 -5.77 -20.53
CA SER A 446 -5.14 -4.99 -21.28
C SER A 446 -4.50 -4.12 -22.37
N ARG A 447 -3.28 -3.59 -22.15
CA ARG A 447 -2.54 -2.85 -23.17
C ARG A 447 -2.03 -3.77 -24.27
N ALA A 448 -1.48 -4.92 -23.90
CA ALA A 448 -1.00 -5.92 -24.84
C ALA A 448 -2.13 -6.40 -25.77
N TRP A 449 -3.33 -6.62 -25.22
CA TRP A 449 -4.50 -7.05 -25.98
C TRP A 449 -4.95 -6.01 -27.01
N ARG A 450 -5.08 -4.74 -26.61
CA ARG A 450 -5.55 -3.66 -27.51
C ARG A 450 -4.56 -3.39 -28.66
N GLY A 451 -3.25 -3.50 -28.42
CA GLY A 451 -2.24 -3.28 -29.44
C GLY A 451 -2.33 -4.27 -30.62
N ARG A 452 -2.80 -5.49 -30.38
CA ARG A 452 -2.98 -6.52 -31.43
C ARG A 452 -4.22 -6.31 -32.31
N GLN A 453 -5.20 -5.53 -31.87
CA GLN A 453 -6.42 -5.30 -32.64
C GLN A 453 -6.28 -4.17 -33.68
N ALA A 454 -5.28 -3.30 -33.52
CA ALA A 454 -5.03 -2.17 -34.41
C ALA A 454 -4.48 -2.49 -35.82
N PRO A 455 -3.77 -3.63 -36.09
CA PRO A 455 -3.21 -3.87 -37.42
C PRO A 455 -4.15 -4.53 -38.44
N ALA A 456 -5.30 -5.07 -38.05
CA ALA A 456 -6.09 -5.97 -38.91
C ALA A 456 -7.19 -5.28 -39.77
N LEU A 457 -7.38 -3.97 -39.66
CA LEU A 457 -8.38 -3.21 -40.45
C LEU A 457 -7.76 -2.25 -41.46
N GLY A 458 -6.46 -2.41 -41.75
CA GLY A 458 -5.69 -1.53 -42.65
C GLY A 458 -5.51 -2.03 -44.09
N LEU A 459 -6.14 -3.13 -44.48
CA LEU A 459 -6.04 -3.70 -45.83
C LEU A 459 -7.43 -4.00 -46.40
N GLU A 460 -8.20 -2.94 -46.70
CA GLU A 460 -9.28 -2.94 -47.69
C GLU A 460 -9.77 -1.50 -47.93
N ARG A 461 -8.89 -0.68 -48.53
CA ARG A 461 -9.29 0.43 -49.41
C ARG A 461 -8.28 0.50 -50.55
N VAL A 462 -8.43 -0.44 -51.47
CA VAL A 462 -8.08 -0.28 -52.88
C VAL A 462 -9.39 -0.48 -53.64
N VAL A 463 -9.56 0.26 -54.74
CA VAL A 463 -10.74 0.39 -55.62
C VAL A 463 -11.76 1.38 -55.03
N GLU A 464 -11.99 2.58 -55.58
CA GLU A 464 -11.90 3.07 -56.97
C GLU A 464 -11.57 4.57 -56.99
#